data_AF-A0A9E2EQK4-F1
#
_entry.id   AF-A0A9E2EQK4-F1
#
_cell.length_a   1.000
_cell.length_b   1.000
_cell.length_c   1.000
_cell.angle_alpha   90.00
_cell.angle_beta   90.00
_cell.angle_gamma   90.00
#
_symmetry.space_group_name_H-M   'P 1'
#
loop_
_entity.id
_entity.type
_entity.pdbx_description
1 polymer ?
#
loop_
_entity_poly.entity_id
_entity_poly.type
_entity_poly.pdbx_seq_one_letter_code
_entity_poly.pdbx_strand_id
1 'polypeptide(L)' 'MSEKIESINLINPDNITESPGTLPYAHTIGSAEIRPVDKSKIKGKAMAAMYDQTDVAMHQIREQIDQLLIQAREIQQR' A
#
# COMPACT_ATOMS: atom_id res chain seq x y z
N MET A 1 -23.18 -29.03 48.43
CA MET A 1 -23.22 -29.60 47.06
C MET A 1 -23.06 -28.42 46.12
N SER A 2 -21.91 -28.33 45.44
CA SER A 2 -21.53 -27.17 44.63
C SER A 2 -22.26 -27.21 43.30
N GLU A 3 -23.24 -26.34 43.10
CA GLU A 3 -23.98 -26.23 41.86
C GLU A 3 -23.14 -25.44 40.84
N LYS A 4 -22.74 -26.15 39.79
CA LYS A 4 -21.86 -25.68 38.72
C LYS A 4 -22.63 -24.67 37.87
N ILE A 5 -22.28 -23.38 37.99
CA ILE A 5 -22.83 -22.32 37.14
C ILE A 5 -22.42 -22.62 35.70
N GLU A 6 -23.39 -23.05 34.89
CA GLU A 6 -23.22 -23.21 33.45
C GLU A 6 -23.06 -21.81 32.86
N SER A 7 -21.85 -21.50 32.40
CA SER A 7 -21.54 -20.24 31.74
C SER A 7 -22.43 -20.12 30.51
N ILE A 8 -23.46 -19.27 30.59
CA ILE A 8 -24.29 -18.91 29.43
C ILE A 8 -23.33 -18.29 28.42
N ASN A 9 -22.97 -19.05 27.39
CA ASN A 9 -22.11 -18.53 26.34
C ASN A 9 -22.97 -17.58 25.49
N LEU A 10 -22.82 -16.27 25.72
CA LEU A 10 -23.55 -15.22 25.00
C LEU A 10 -23.13 -15.05 23.53
N ILE A 11 -22.18 -15.85 23.07
CA ILE A 11 -21.67 -15.83 21.69
C ILE A 11 -22.46 -16.85 20.90
N ASN A 12 -23.42 -16.36 20.10
CA ASN A 12 -24.23 -17.19 19.22
C ASN A 12 -23.31 -17.78 18.10
N PRO A 13 -23.23 -19.12 17.95
CA PRO A 13 -22.38 -19.77 16.95
C PRO A 13 -22.75 -19.40 15.50
N ASP A 14 -23.98 -18.95 15.24
CA ASP A 14 -24.41 -18.54 13.90
C ASP A 14 -23.86 -17.16 13.47
N ASN A 15 -23.34 -16.37 14.42
CA ASN A 15 -22.80 -15.03 14.19
C ASN A 15 -21.26 -14.98 14.23
N ILE A 16 -20.60 -16.13 14.32
CA ILE A 16 -19.14 -16.24 14.28
C ILE A 16 -18.70 -16.95 13.01
N THR A 17 -17.57 -16.50 12.45
CA THR A 17 -16.92 -17.22 11.35
C THR A 17 -15.65 -17.87 11.89
N GLU A 18 -15.42 -19.14 11.55
CA GLU A 18 -14.19 -19.85 11.93
C GLU A 18 -12.96 -19.35 11.15
N SER A 19 -13.18 -18.58 10.07
CA SER A 19 -12.12 -18.03 9.21
C SER A 19 -12.27 -16.51 9.04
N PRO A 20 -11.90 -15.73 10.08
CA PRO A 20 -12.07 -14.27 10.08
C PRO A 20 -11.08 -13.51 9.17
N GLY A 21 -10.35 -14.18 8.28
CA GLY A 21 -9.42 -13.55 7.35
C GLY A 21 -9.95 -13.41 5.93
N THR A 22 -11.10 -14.02 5.62
CA THR A 22 -11.62 -14.16 4.25
C THR A 22 -12.88 -13.36 3.97
N LEU A 23 -13.49 -12.68 4.96
CA LEU A 23 -14.68 -11.87 4.66
C LEU A 23 -14.29 -10.55 3.99
N PRO A 24 -15.09 -10.09 3.02
CA PRO A 24 -14.88 -8.81 2.36
C PRO A 24 -15.24 -7.61 3.25
N TYR A 25 -15.59 -7.84 4.52
CA TYR A 25 -16.00 -6.82 5.49
C TYR A 25 -15.43 -7.13 6.88
N ALA A 26 -15.44 -6.10 7.71
CA ALA A 26 -14.99 -6.11 9.09
C ALA A 26 -15.75 -7.18 9.93
N HIS A 27 -15.02 -8.10 10.57
CA HIS A 27 -15.59 -9.23 11.32
C HIS A 27 -16.09 -8.87 12.73
N THR A 28 -15.91 -7.62 13.15
CA THR A 28 -16.43 -7.09 14.42
C THR A 28 -17.09 -5.73 14.17
N ILE A 29 -18.08 -5.37 14.99
CA ILE A 29 -18.83 -4.10 14.89
C ILE A 29 -17.89 -2.87 15.06
N GLY A 30 -16.70 -3.06 15.66
CA GLY A 30 -15.66 -2.03 15.79
C GLY A 30 -14.50 -2.13 14.80
N SER A 31 -14.55 -3.06 13.84
CA SER A 31 -13.49 -3.22 12.84
C SER A 31 -13.61 -2.16 11.73
N ALA A 32 -12.47 -1.79 11.13
CA ALA A 32 -12.42 -0.73 10.11
C ALA A 32 -13.29 -1.06 8.90
N GLU A 33 -14.01 -0.05 8.39
CA GLU A 33 -14.87 -0.20 7.22
C GLU A 33 -14.03 -0.49 5.96
N ILE A 34 -14.16 -1.71 5.42
CA ILE A 34 -13.49 -2.13 4.19
C ILE A 34 -14.38 -1.76 3.01
N ARG A 35 -14.17 -0.56 2.45
CA ARG A 35 -14.85 -0.15 1.21
C ARG A 35 -14.05 -0.64 -0.01
N PRO A 36 -14.73 -1.07 -1.10
CA PRO A 36 -14.06 -1.34 -2.37
C PRO A 36 -13.25 -0.12 -2.81
N VAL A 37 -11.96 -0.31 -3.06
CA VAL A 37 -11.08 0.77 -3.53
C VAL A 37 -11.45 1.20 -4.94
N ASP A 38 -11.44 2.51 -5.18
CA ASP A 38 -11.59 3.07 -6.53
C ASP A 38 -10.30 2.84 -7.33
N LYS A 39 -10.29 1.73 -8.08
CA LYS A 39 -9.17 1.31 -8.93
C LYS A 39 -8.84 2.36 -9.99
N SER A 40 -9.83 3.09 -10.51
CA SER A 40 -9.62 4.11 -11.55
C SER A 40 -8.88 5.32 -11.00
N LYS A 41 -9.28 5.78 -9.81
CA LYS A 41 -8.58 6.87 -9.12
C LYS A 41 -7.15 6.51 -8.74
N ILE A 42 -6.92 5.28 -8.27
CA ILE A 42 -5.56 4.79 -7.94
C ILE A 42 -4.69 4.79 -9.19
N LYS A 43 -5.18 4.25 -10.31
CA LYS A 43 -4.44 4.23 -11.58
C LYS A 43 -4.11 5.63 -12.08
N GLY A 44 -5.07 6.56 -12.06
CA GLY A 44 -4.83 7.95 -12.47
C GLY A 44 -3.77 8.64 -11.62
N LYS A 45 -3.82 8.46 -10.30
CA LYS A 45 -2.80 8.97 -9.37
C LYS A 45 -1.43 8.33 -9.60
N ALA A 46 -1.38 7.02 -9.80
CA ALA A 46 -0.14 6.31 -10.09
C ALA A 46 0.49 6.82 -11.38
N MET A 47 -0.31 7.02 -12.43
CA MET A 47 0.17 7.53 -13.71
C MET A 47 0.74 8.95 -13.57
N ALA A 48 0.05 9.84 -12.85
CA ALA A 48 0.56 11.18 -12.56
C ALA A 48 1.91 11.14 -11.81
N ALA A 49 1.99 10.34 -10.75
CA ALA A 49 3.24 10.17 -9.99
C ALA A 49 4.38 9.59 -10.85
N MET A 50 4.08 8.67 -11.79
CA MET A 50 5.07 8.14 -12.73
C MET A 50 5.60 9.20 -13.69
N TYR A 51 4.76 10.13 -14.14
CA TYR A 51 5.21 11.27 -14.96
C TYR A 51 6.14 12.18 -14.17
N ASP A 52 5.75 12.58 -12.96
CA ASP A 52 6.58 13.43 -12.10
C ASP A 52 7.94 12.76 -11.79
N GLN A 53 7.93 11.46 -11.49
CA GLN A 53 9.16 10.70 -11.25
C GLN A 53 10.05 10.62 -12.51
N THR A 54 9.44 10.46 -13.68
CA THR A 54 10.18 10.40 -14.95
C THR A 54 10.83 11.75 -15.26
N ASP A 55 10.17 12.87 -15.00
CA ASP A 55 10.73 14.21 -15.20
C ASP A 55 11.97 14.44 -14.32
N VAL A 56 11.88 14.07 -13.03
CA VAL A 56 13.02 14.12 -12.10
C VAL A 56 14.18 13.25 -12.60
N ALA A 57 13.89 12.03 -13.06
CA ALA A 57 14.92 11.13 -13.59
C ALA A 57 15.59 11.71 -14.85
N MET A 58 14.82 12.32 -15.76
CA MET A 58 15.35 12.96 -16.96
C MET A 58 16.23 14.16 -16.63
N HIS A 59 15.88 14.93 -15.59
CA HIS A 59 16.72 16.01 -15.09
C HIS A 59 18.07 15.48 -14.59
N GLN A 60 18.05 14.43 -13.75
CA GLN A 60 19.26 13.82 -13.22
C GLN A 60 20.16 13.24 -14.32
N ILE A 61 19.58 12.61 -15.35
CA ILE A 61 20.34 12.09 -16.50
C ILE A 61 21.06 13.24 -17.22
N ARG A 62 20.40 14.39 -17.39
CA ARG A 62 21.02 15.57 -18.01
C ARG A 62 22.24 16.05 -17.22
N GLU A 63 22.09 16.20 -15.90
CA GLU A 63 23.21 16.62 -15.04
C GLU A 63 24.39 15.64 -15.11
N GLN A 64 24.12 14.33 -15.15
CA GLN A 64 25.15 13.31 -15.32
C GLN A 64 25.85 13.43 -16.68
N ILE A 65 25.13 13.69 -17.76
CA ILE A 65 25.72 13.92 -19.08
C ILE A 65 26.63 15.14 -19.06
N ASP A 66 26.20 16.24 -18.45
CA ASP A 66 27.02 17.45 -18.35
C ASP A 66 28.32 17.19 -17.57
N GLN A 67 28.26 16.43 -16.48
CA GLN A 67 29.44 15.99 -15.74
C GLN A 67 30.36 15.10 -16.59
N LEU A 68 29.80 14.15 -17.33
CA LEU A 68 30.58 13.29 -18.24
C LEU A 68 31.27 14.09 -19.33
N LEU A 69 30.62 15.14 -19.87
CA LEU A 69 31.22 16.04 -20.85
C LEU A 69 32.42 16.80 -20.27
N ILE A 70 32.33 17.28 -19.02
CA ILE A 70 33.44 17.94 -18.33
C ILE A 70 34.61 16.96 -18.16
N GLN A 71 34.35 15.76 -17.63
CA GLN A 71 35.38 14.74 -17.42
C GLN A 71 36.05 14.31 -18.74
N ALA A 72 35.28 14.16 -19.81
CA ALA A 72 35.81 13.82 -21.13
C ALA A 72 36.76 14.91 -21.67
N ARG A 73 36.42 16.18 -21.48
CA ARG A 73 37.29 17.31 -21.87
C ARG A 73 38.58 17.35 -21.06
N GLU A 74 38.51 17.10 -19.76
CA GLU A 74 39.70 17.02 -18.90
C GLU A 74 40.63 15.88 -19.32
N ILE A 75 40.09 14.71 -19.69
CA ILE A 75 40.87 13.60 -20.22
C ILE A 75 41.53 13.98 -21.55
N GLN A 76 40.82 14.66 -22.44
CA GLN A 76 41.37 15.09 -23.73
C GLN A 76 42.51 16.11 -23.59
N GLN A 77 42.50 16.91 -22.53
CA GLN A 77 43.53 17.93 -22.26
C GLN A 77 44.77 17.38 -21.55
N ARG A 78 44.72 16.13 -21.05
CA ARG A 78 45.87 15.41 -20.48
C ARG A 78 46.70 14.74 -21.55
#